data_AF-F1VYK2-F1
#
_entry.id   AF-F1VYK2-F1
#
_cell.length_a   1.000
_cell.length_b   1.000
_cell.length_c   1.000
_cell.angle_alpha   90.00
_cell.angle_beta   90.00
_cell.angle_gamma   90.00
#
_symmetry.space_group_name_H-M   'P 1'
#
loop_
_entity.id
_entity.type
_entity.pdbx_description
1 polymer ?
#
loop_
_entity_poly.entity_id
_entity_poly.type
_entity_poly.pdbx_seq_one_letter_code
_entity_poly.pdbx_strand_id
1 'polypeptide(L)'
;MVGLALDLCVPPLALLTLLVLALFSGALLLALMTGAIAPLVAGTAVLISMVVSILLAWFRYGRQTLGISELAMACVYVLMKIPLYLRYLINRQVEWVRSKRDSE
;
A
#
# COMPACT_ATOMS: atom_id res chain seq x y z
N MET A 1 -8.97 21.73 0.19
CA MET A 1 -7.91 21.50 1.20
C MET A 1 -8.17 20.26 2.06
N VAL A 2 -9.42 19.97 2.47
CA VAL A 2 -9.76 18.78 3.27
C VAL A 2 -9.34 17.45 2.62
N GLY A 3 -9.47 17.30 1.29
CA GLY A 3 -9.06 16.07 0.59
C GLY A 3 -7.56 15.74 0.72
N LEU A 4 -6.68 16.74 0.68
CA LEU A 4 -5.24 16.56 0.90
C LEU A 4 -4.92 16.20 2.36
N ALA A 5 -5.66 16.78 3.31
CA ALA A 5 -5.49 16.47 4.74
C ALA A 5 -5.91 15.03 5.06
N LEU A 6 -6.99 14.55 4.45
CA LEU A 6 -7.43 13.16 4.56
C LEU A 6 -6.41 12.20 3.91
N ASP A 7 -5.85 12.56 2.76
CA ASP A 7 -4.81 11.77 2.08
C ASP A 7 -3.51 11.69 2.90
N LEU A 8 -3.16 12.76 3.63
CA LEU A 8 -2.05 12.78 4.60
C LEU A 8 -2.28 11.83 5.79
N CYS A 9 -3.53 11.60 6.19
CA CYS A 9 -3.86 10.63 7.23
C CYS A 9 -3.78 9.18 6.73
N VAL A 10 -3.91 8.97 5.42
CA VAL A 10 -3.78 7.66 4.80
C VAL A 10 -2.29 7.41 4.54
N PRO A 11 -1.70 6.30 5.06
CA PRO A 11 -0.31 6.01 4.77
C PRO A 11 -0.06 5.87 3.27
N PRO A 12 1.17 6.12 2.78
CA PRO A 12 1.49 6.02 1.36
C PRO A 12 0.98 4.69 0.81
N LEU A 13 0.31 4.72 -0.34
CA LEU A 13 -0.44 3.57 -0.90
C LEU A 13 0.32 2.24 -0.80
N ALA A 14 1.62 2.24 -1.10
CA ALA A 14 2.46 1.05 -0.99
C ALA A 14 2.59 0.51 0.45
N LEU A 15 2.67 1.39 1.45
CA LEU A 15 2.66 0.98 2.87
C LEU A 15 1.27 0.48 3.28
N LEU A 16 0.21 1.16 2.86
CA LEU A 16 -1.17 0.74 3.12
C LEU A 16 -1.43 -0.67 2.56
N THR A 17 -1.04 -0.92 1.31
CA THR A 17 -1.17 -2.23 0.67
C THR A 17 -0.42 -3.32 1.41
N LEU A 18 0.78 -3.03 1.92
CA LEU A 18 1.57 -3.99 2.70
C LEU A 18 0.94 -4.29 4.06
N LEU A 19 0.38 -3.28 4.72
CA LEU A 19 -0.33 -3.45 6.00
C LEU A 19 -1.57 -4.33 5.83
N VAL A 20 -2.38 -4.09 4.80
CA VAL A 20 -3.58 -4.89 4.50
C VAL A 20 -3.21 -6.34 4.20
N LEU A 21 -2.15 -6.58 3.43
CA LEU A 21 -1.64 -7.93 3.17
C LEU A 21 -1.15 -8.64 4.44
N ALA A 22 -0.46 -7.93 5.32
CA ALA A 22 0.01 -8.47 6.60
C ALA A 22 -1.17 -8.79 7.56
N LEU A 23 -2.20 -7.93 7.59
CA LEU A 23 -3.43 -8.20 8.36
C LEU A 23 -4.18 -9.41 7.81
N PHE A 24 -4.30 -9.51 6.48
CA PHE A 24 -4.95 -10.64 5.83
C PHE A 24 -4.22 -11.96 6.07
N SER A 25 -2.89 -11.98 5.96
CA SER A 25 -2.09 -13.17 6.24
C SER A 25 -2.15 -13.58 7.71
N GLY A 26 -2.13 -12.61 8.64
CA GLY A 26 -2.33 -12.87 10.06
C GLY A 26 -3.73 -13.43 10.36
N ALA A 27 -4.77 -12.87 9.75
CA ALA A 27 -6.14 -13.36 9.88
C ALA A 27 -6.30 -14.78 9.30
N LEU A 28 -5.62 -15.10 8.19
CA LEU A 28 -5.60 -16.43 7.62
C LEU A 28 -4.93 -17.44 8.54
N LEU A 29 -3.76 -17.10 9.12
CA LEU A 29 -3.08 -17.94 10.10
C LEU A 29 -3.95 -18.20 11.33
N LEU A 30 -4.60 -17.15 11.86
CA LEU A 30 -5.53 -17.29 12.98
C LEU A 30 -6.72 -18.17 12.64
N ALA A 31 -7.31 -18.02 11.45
CA ALA A 31 -8.41 -18.86 10.99
C ALA A 31 -7.97 -20.33 10.86
N LEU A 32 -6.74 -20.59 10.40
CA LEU A 32 -6.19 -21.95 10.32
C LEU A 32 -5.95 -22.58 11.69
N MET A 33 -5.51 -21.80 12.69
CA MET A 33 -5.21 -22.33 14.03
C MET A 33 -6.46 -22.47 14.92
N THR A 34 -7.40 -21.53 14.82
CA THR A 34 -8.55 -21.42 15.73
C THR A 34 -9.89 -21.76 15.09
N GLY A 35 -9.95 -21.84 13.75
CA GLY A 35 -11.19 -21.96 13.01
C GLY A 35 -12.02 -20.67 12.97
N ALA A 36 -11.54 -19.55 13.55
CA ALA A 36 -12.27 -18.29 13.57
C ALA A 36 -12.22 -17.61 12.19
N ILE A 37 -13.32 -17.68 11.45
CA ILE A 37 -13.43 -17.14 10.08
C ILE A 37 -13.78 -15.64 10.08
N ALA A 38 -14.31 -15.10 11.18
CA ALA A 38 -14.68 -13.69 11.32
C ALA A 38 -13.55 -12.69 10.94
N PRO A 39 -12.32 -12.81 11.47
CA PRO A 39 -11.22 -11.92 11.07
C PRO A 39 -10.81 -12.09 9.61
N LEU A 40 -10.94 -13.30 9.07
CA LEU A 40 -10.63 -13.58 7.66
C LEU A 40 -11.62 -12.88 6.71
N VAL A 41 -12.92 -12.91 7.03
CA VAL A 41 -13.97 -12.23 6.24
C VAL A 41 -13.81 -10.71 6.29
N ALA A 42 -13.47 -10.17 7.45
CA ALA A 42 -13.16 -8.75 7.57
C ALA A 42 -11.92 -8.38 6.72
N GLY A 43 -10.86 -9.19 6.79
CA GLY A 43 -9.65 -9.01 5.99
C GLY A 43 -9.88 -9.08 4.49
N THR A 44 -10.67 -10.06 4.01
CA THR A 44 -11.03 -10.15 2.58
C THR A 44 -11.85 -8.96 2.12
N ALA A 45 -12.82 -8.50 2.92
CA ALA A 45 -13.64 -7.33 2.57
C ALA A 45 -12.79 -6.06 2.41
N VAL A 46 -11.83 -5.84 3.31
CA VAL A 46 -10.88 -4.72 3.21
C VAL A 46 -10.03 -4.85 1.94
N LEU A 47 -9.49 -6.04 1.66
CA LEU A 47 -8.66 -6.28 0.47
C LEU A 47 -9.45 -6.03 -0.83
N ILE A 48 -10.68 -6.52 -0.92
CA ILE A 48 -11.56 -6.32 -2.07
C ILE A 48 -11.89 -4.83 -2.24
N SER A 49 -12.28 -4.13 -1.17
CA SER A 49 -12.60 -2.70 -1.24
C SER A 49 -11.40 -1.86 -1.73
N MET A 50 -10.18 -2.22 -1.33
CA MET A 50 -8.95 -1.56 -1.79
C MET A 50 -8.73 -1.79 -3.30
N VAL A 51 -8.83 -3.04 -3.76
CA VAL A 51 -8.67 -3.38 -5.18
C VAL A 51 -9.72 -2.68 -6.03
N VAL A 52 -10.99 -2.71 -5.61
CA VAL A 52 -12.09 -2.04 -6.30
C VAL A 52 -11.85 -0.53 -6.37
N SER A 53 -11.39 0.10 -5.28
CA SER A 53 -11.08 1.53 -5.25
C SER A 53 -9.96 1.89 -6.25
N ILE A 54 -8.90 1.08 -6.31
CA ILE A 54 -7.80 1.27 -7.27
C ILE A 54 -8.30 1.11 -8.70
N LEU A 55 -9.10 0.08 -8.98
CA LEU A 55 -9.66 -0.17 -10.31
C LEU A 55 -10.63 0.95 -10.75
N LEU A 56 -11.46 1.46 -9.84
CA LEU A 56 -12.37 2.58 -10.12
C LEU A 56 -11.59 3.86 -10.41
N ALA A 57 -10.56 4.16 -9.60
CA ALA A 57 -9.70 5.31 -9.82
C ALA A 57 -8.97 5.21 -11.17
N TRP A 58 -8.43 4.04 -11.50
CA TRP A 58 -7.80 3.78 -12.79
C TRP A 58 -8.79 3.88 -13.95
N PHE A 59 -9.98 3.29 -13.83
CA PHE A 59 -11.00 3.33 -14.88
C PHE A 59 -11.45 4.77 -15.18
N ARG A 60 -11.59 5.61 -14.15
CA ARG A 60 -12.08 6.98 -14.31
C ARG A 60 -11.01 7.97 -14.78
N TYR A 61 -9.77 7.85 -14.31
CA TYR A 61 -8.73 8.85 -14.51
C TYR A 61 -7.41 8.28 -15.07
N GLY A 62 -7.11 7.01 -14.84
CA GLY A 62 -5.83 6.38 -15.20
C GLY A 62 -5.75 5.82 -16.63
N ARG A 63 -6.89 5.54 -17.28
CA ARG A 63 -6.94 4.91 -18.62
C ARG A 63 -6.17 5.65 -19.72
N GLN A 64 -6.03 6.96 -19.61
CA GLN A 64 -5.33 7.79 -20.61
C GLN A 64 -3.81 7.82 -20.40
N THR A 65 -3.33 7.42 -19.23
CA THR A 65 -1.92 7.58 -18.81
C THR A 65 -1.24 6.26 -18.46
N LEU A 66 -2.00 5.27 -17.98
CA LEU A 66 -1.50 3.99 -17.50
C LEU A 66 -2.24 2.83 -18.18
N GLY A 67 -1.50 1.98 -18.89
CA GLY A 67 -2.02 0.71 -19.41
C GLY A 67 -2.32 -0.29 -18.29
N ILE A 68 -3.05 -1.37 -18.60
CA ILE A 68 -3.32 -2.47 -17.67
C ILE A 68 -2.02 -3.16 -17.21
N SER A 69 -1.02 -3.23 -18.10
CA SER A 69 0.30 -3.77 -17.82
C SER A 69 1.03 -2.97 -16.73
N GLU A 70 0.93 -1.65 -16.76
CA GLU A 70 1.50 -0.76 -15.75
C GLU A 70 0.84 -0.96 -14.39
N LEU A 71 -0.47 -1.20 -14.36
CA LEU A 71 -1.20 -1.50 -13.12
C LEU A 71 -0.73 -2.82 -12.49
N ALA A 72 -0.46 -3.84 -13.31
CA ALA A 72 0.13 -5.09 -12.84
C ALA A 72 1.57 -4.89 -12.32
N MET A 73 2.36 -4.07 -13.01
CA MET A 73 3.69 -3.69 -12.54
C MET A 73 3.64 -2.88 -11.24
N ALA A 74 2.60 -2.10 -11.00
CA ALA A 74 2.40 -1.40 -9.72
C ALA A 74 2.28 -2.39 -8.55
N CYS A 75 1.59 -3.53 -8.73
CA CYS A 75 1.53 -4.59 -7.72
C CYS A 75 2.92 -5.17 -7.43
N VAL A 76 3.72 -5.45 -8.48
CA VAL A 76 5.10 -5.93 -8.33
C VAL A 76 5.98 -4.87 -7.66
N TYR A 77 5.81 -3.60 -8.02
CA TYR A 77 6.55 -2.48 -7.47
C TYR A 77 6.32 -2.31 -5.97
N VAL A 78 5.09 -2.50 -5.50
CA VAL A 78 4.76 -2.52 -4.07
C VAL A 78 5.55 -3.62 -3.34
N LEU A 79 5.61 -4.82 -3.91
CA LEU A 79 6.38 -5.93 -3.34
C LEU A 79 7.89 -5.62 -3.33
N MET A 80 8.40 -4.98 -4.38
CA MET A 80 9.79 -4.52 -4.44
C MET A 80 10.13 -3.43 -3.41
N LYS A 81 9.13 -2.70 -2.89
CA LYS A 81 9.32 -1.74 -1.79
C LYS A 81 9.38 -2.37 -0.40
N ILE A 82 9.04 -3.65 -0.23
CA ILE A 82 9.15 -4.37 1.05
C ILE A 82 10.53 -4.19 1.71
N PRO A 83 11.67 -4.46 1.04
CA PRO A 83 12.99 -4.29 1.64
C PRO A 83 13.29 -2.83 2.03
N LEU A 84 12.76 -1.85 1.29
CA LEU A 84 12.91 -0.43 1.63
C LEU A 84 12.21 -0.10 2.95
N TYR A 85 10.97 -0.57 3.14
CA TYR A 85 10.23 -0.33 4.38
C TYR A 85 10.82 -1.09 5.58
N LEU A 86 11.28 -2.33 5.39
CA LEU A 86 12.02 -3.08 6.41
C LEU A 86 13.31 -2.37 6.79
N ARG A 87 14.07 -1.87 5.81
CA ARG A 87 15.29 -1.09 6.05
C ARG A 87 14.99 0.19 6.81
N TYR A 88 13.87 0.86 6.56
CA TYR A 88 13.48 2.05 7.31
C TYR A 88 13.11 1.74 8.76
N LEU A 89 12.44 0.61 9.01
CA LEU A 89 12.09 0.16 10.37
C LEU A 89 13.33 -0.20 11.20
N ILE A 90 14.33 -0.83 10.57
CA ILE A 90 15.57 -1.27 11.23
C ILE A 90 16.59 -0.12 11.31
N ASN A 91 16.80 0.60 10.22
CA ASN A 91 17.71 1.73 10.12
C ASN A 91 16.91 3.02 10.01
N ARG A 92 16.60 3.63 11.16
CA ARG A 92 16.00 4.96 11.22
C ARG A 92 16.91 5.94 10.47
N GLN A 93 16.51 6.33 9.27
CA GLN A 93 17.24 7.31 8.48
C GLN A 93 16.98 8.69 9.09
N VAL A 94 17.87 9.11 10.01
CA VAL A 94 17.86 10.45 10.65
C VAL A 94 18.70 11.45 9.84
N GLU A 95 19.38 10.99 8.78
CA GLU A 95 20.28 11.82 8.00
C GLU A 95 19.50 12.78 7.10
N TRP A 96 19.46 14.04 7.52
CA TRP A 96 18.86 15.13 6.75
C TRP A 96 19.73 15.42 5.52
N VAL A 97 19.34 14.87 4.37
CA VAL A 97 19.98 15.20 3.09
C VAL A 97 19.45 16.56 2.63
N ARG A 98 20.28 17.61 2.74
CA ARG A 98 19.97 18.90 2.11
C ARG A 98 19.98 18.72 0.59
N SER A 99 18.88 19.10 -0.06
CA SER A 99 18.84 19.25 -1.52
C SER A 99 19.93 20.24 -1.93
N LYS A 100 20.94 19.79 -2.68
CA LYS A 100 21.90 20.69 -3.31
C LYS A 100 21.15 21.51 -4.37
N ARG A 101 21.39 22.82 -4.37
CA ARG A 101 20.83 23.76 -5.32
C ARG A 101 21.87 23.87 -6.43
N ASP A 102 21.44 23.83 -7.69
CA ASP A 102 22.30 23.79 -8.87
C ASP A 102 22.98 25.13 -9.19
N SER A 103 23.40 25.88 -8.16
CA SER A 103 23.98 27.21 -8.31
C SER A 103 25.02 27.58 -7.25
N GLU A 104 25.65 26.60 -6.59
CA GLU A 104 26.95 26.74 -5.88
C GLU A 104 27.82 25.50 -6.08
#